data_AF-A0A4P7VM83-F1
#
_entry.id   AF-A0A4P7VM83-F1
#
_cell.length_a   1.000
_cell.length_b   1.000
_cell.length_c   1.000
_cell.angle_alpha   90.00
_cell.angle_beta   90.00
_cell.angle_gamma   90.00
#
_symmetry.space_group_name_H-M   'P 1'
#
loop_
_entity.id
_entity.type
_entity.pdbx_description
1 polymer ?
#
loop_
_entity_poly.entity_id
_entity_poly.type
_entity_poly.pdbx_seq_one_letter_code
_entity_poly.pdbx_strand_id
1 'polypeptide(L)'
;MDGVVYHSQLYVTKDYAKSVSTTYDQAGLGELGYYDEPFSEIDWHIVEDSTKTVLGYECVMATADYHGRKWTAWFSPEIPVQDGPWKFCGLPGLILEAAEENGHHRFTADGIEQSSQSIYPIYNKDYEKMGRLDMLRNLRNFRDNNNSIIKASTGGMLDFGPDAPVQTEYDFLETDYR
;
A
#
# COMPACT_ATOMS: atom_id res chain seq x y z
N MET A 1 -10.54 1.38 -20.96
CA MET A 1 -9.22 2.03 -20.79
C MET A 1 -8.28 0.93 -20.38
N ASP A 2 -7.37 0.54 -21.27
CA ASP A 2 -6.35 -0.46 -20.95
C ASP A 2 -5.30 0.24 -20.07
N GLY A 3 -5.45 0.10 -18.76
CA GLY A 3 -4.49 0.62 -17.80
C GLY A 3 -3.18 -0.16 -17.92
N VAL A 4 -2.05 0.55 -17.90
CA VAL A 4 -0.73 -0.06 -17.75
C VAL A 4 -0.69 -0.72 -16.36
N VAL A 5 -0.69 -2.05 -16.32
CA VAL A 5 -0.56 -2.82 -15.07
C VAL A 5 0.93 -2.91 -14.71
N TYR A 6 1.37 -2.04 -13.80
CA TYR A 6 2.69 -2.17 -13.19
C TYR A 6 2.70 -3.40 -12.29
N HIS A 7 3.62 -4.33 -12.52
CA HIS A 7 3.86 -5.44 -11.61
C HIS A 7 4.60 -4.89 -10.39
N SER A 8 3.87 -4.59 -9.30
CA SER A 8 4.51 -4.24 -8.03
C SER A 8 4.95 -5.51 -7.29
N GLN A 9 6.06 -5.41 -6.56
CA GLN A 9 6.50 -6.43 -5.60
C GLN A 9 6.01 -6.14 -4.18
N LEU A 10 4.98 -5.29 -4.08
CA LEU A 10 4.39 -4.87 -2.82
C LEU A 10 3.53 -6.01 -2.27
N TYR A 11 3.95 -6.54 -1.12
CA TYR A 11 3.15 -7.47 -0.34
C TYR A 11 2.94 -6.91 1.06
N VAL A 12 1.72 -7.08 1.58
CA VAL A 12 1.37 -6.72 2.96
C VAL A 12 0.78 -7.95 3.62
N THR A 13 1.34 -8.35 4.75
CA THR A 13 0.80 -9.41 5.60
C THR A 13 0.34 -8.82 6.92
N LYS A 14 -0.78 -9.30 7.47
CA LYS A 14 -1.37 -8.83 8.73
C LYS A 14 -1.40 -9.97 9.75
N ASP A 15 -0.66 -9.83 10.84
CA ASP A 15 -0.68 -10.75 11.97
C ASP A 15 -1.64 -10.23 13.04
N TYR A 16 -2.88 -10.72 12.99
CA TYR A 16 -3.95 -10.34 13.91
C TYR A 16 -3.70 -10.74 15.37
N ALA A 17 -2.88 -11.77 15.63
CA ALA A 17 -2.54 -12.16 16.98
C ALA A 17 -1.57 -11.16 17.64
N LYS A 18 -0.76 -10.47 16.83
CA LYS A 18 0.20 -9.45 17.28
C LYS A 18 -0.26 -8.01 17.03
N SER A 19 -1.34 -7.82 16.27
CA SER A 19 -1.80 -6.52 15.78
C SER A 19 -0.72 -5.75 15.01
N VAL A 20 0.02 -6.46 14.15
CA VAL A 20 1.13 -5.92 13.35
C VAL A 20 0.94 -6.27 11.89
N SER A 21 1.16 -5.28 11.01
CA SER A 21 1.33 -5.50 9.58
C SER A 21 2.82 -5.53 9.24
N THR A 22 3.20 -6.37 8.28
CA THR A 22 4.54 -6.38 7.71
C THR A 22 4.42 -6.09 6.22
N THR A 23 5.15 -5.08 5.76
CA THR A 23 5.19 -4.67 4.36
C THR A 23 6.51 -5.07 3.75
N TYR A 24 6.45 -5.66 2.56
CA TYR A 24 7.59 -6.10 1.75
C TYR A 24 7.51 -5.39 0.41
N ASP A 25 8.59 -4.76 -0.03
CA ASP A 25 8.65 -4.14 -1.36
C ASP A 25 10.11 -3.99 -1.82
N GLN A 26 10.30 -3.46 -3.02
CA GLN A 26 11.57 -2.99 -3.51
C GLN A 26 12.07 -1.80 -2.68
N ALA A 27 13.35 -1.83 -2.32
CA ALA A 27 14.03 -0.79 -1.54
C ALA A 27 15.05 0.03 -2.35
N GLY A 28 15.29 -0.31 -3.63
CA GLY A 28 16.28 0.38 -4.46
C GLY A 28 16.66 -0.43 -5.70
N LEU A 29 17.89 -0.26 -6.19
CA LEU A 29 18.42 -1.04 -7.31
C LEU A 29 18.66 -2.50 -6.87
N GLY A 30 17.69 -3.38 -7.12
CA GLY A 30 17.77 -4.81 -6.80
C GLY A 30 17.63 -5.16 -5.32
N GLU A 31 17.58 -4.18 -4.44
CA GLU A 31 17.37 -4.34 -3.00
C GLU A 31 15.89 -4.60 -2.68
N LEU A 32 15.64 -5.54 -1.77
CA LEU A 32 14.31 -5.87 -1.27
C LEU A 32 14.28 -5.61 0.24
N GLY A 33 13.27 -4.89 0.69
CA GLY A 33 13.15 -4.46 2.07
C GLY A 33 11.82 -4.85 2.71
N TYR A 34 11.84 -4.99 4.03
CA TYR A 34 10.62 -5.12 4.81
C TYR A 34 10.65 -4.28 6.10
N TYR A 35 9.46 -3.92 6.56
CA TYR A 35 9.26 -3.25 7.84
C TYR A 35 7.93 -3.66 8.48
N ASP A 36 7.84 -3.50 9.79
CA ASP A 36 6.67 -3.81 10.61
C ASP A 36 6.00 -2.52 11.10
N GLU A 37 4.67 -2.52 11.16
CA GLU A 37 3.87 -1.40 11.68
C GLU A 37 2.73 -1.94 12.56
N PRO A 38 2.44 -1.32 13.73
CA PRO A 38 1.30 -1.73 14.52
C PRO A 38 0.00 -1.22 13.88
N PHE A 39 -1.08 -2.00 13.98
CA PHE A 39 -2.41 -1.61 13.46
C PHE A 39 -2.92 -0.31 14.08
N SER A 40 -2.45 0.03 15.28
CA SER A 40 -2.82 1.25 16.01
C SER A 40 -2.29 2.54 15.37
N GLU A 41 -1.45 2.49 14.33
CA GLU A 41 -1.05 3.69 13.60
C GLU A 41 -2.19 4.29 12.77
N ILE A 42 -3.22 3.50 12.43
CA ILE A 42 -4.39 4.01 11.70
C ILE A 42 -5.48 4.40 12.70
N ASP A 43 -5.65 5.71 12.89
CA ASP A 43 -6.68 6.27 13.76
C ASP A 43 -7.96 6.59 12.97
N TRP A 44 -8.85 5.60 12.90
CA TRP A 44 -10.11 5.73 12.17
C TRP A 44 -11.14 6.58 12.91
N HIS A 45 -11.67 7.57 12.21
CA HIS A 45 -12.80 8.38 12.62
C HIS A 45 -14.05 7.90 11.88
N ILE A 46 -14.93 7.19 12.58
CA ILE A 46 -16.21 6.76 12.01
C ILE A 46 -17.09 8.00 11.82
N VAL A 47 -17.61 8.18 10.61
CA VAL A 47 -18.51 9.28 10.29
C VAL A 47 -19.93 8.73 10.31
N GLU A 48 -20.59 8.96 11.45
CA GLU A 48 -21.98 8.57 11.68
C GLU A 48 -22.91 9.16 10.59
N ASP A 49 -24.03 8.47 10.32
CA ASP A 49 -25.04 8.80 9.31
C ASP A 49 -24.62 8.76 7.82
N SER A 50 -23.33 8.54 7.52
CA SER A 50 -22.86 8.34 6.15
C SER A 50 -22.93 6.87 5.76
N THR A 51 -23.95 6.50 4.98
CA THR A 51 -24.14 5.14 4.48
C THR A 51 -24.04 5.06 2.95
N LYS A 52 -23.53 3.93 2.48
CA LYS A 52 -23.43 3.59 1.05
C LYS A 52 -23.59 2.09 0.87
N THR A 53 -24.19 1.66 -0.24
CA THR A 53 -24.18 0.24 -0.61
C THR A 53 -22.99 -0.09 -1.51
N VAL A 54 -22.21 -1.11 -1.14
CA VAL A 54 -21.11 -1.66 -1.95
C VAL A 54 -21.28 -3.16 -2.04
N LEU A 55 -21.30 -3.72 -3.26
CA LEU A 55 -21.56 -5.15 -3.51
C LEU A 55 -22.84 -5.70 -2.82
N GLY A 56 -23.83 -4.83 -2.59
CA GLY A 56 -25.09 -5.20 -1.92
C GLY A 56 -25.04 -5.13 -0.39
N TYR A 57 -23.90 -4.81 0.20
CA TYR A 57 -23.72 -4.63 1.65
C TYR A 57 -23.87 -3.16 2.04
N GLU A 58 -24.56 -2.89 3.15
CA GLU A 58 -24.58 -1.57 3.75
C GLU A 58 -23.21 -1.28 4.38
N CYS A 59 -22.62 -0.17 3.97
CA CYS A 59 -21.33 0.30 4.43
C CYS A 59 -21.47 1.63 5.16
N VAL A 60 -20.66 1.79 6.20
CA VAL A 60 -20.48 3.03 6.96
C VAL A 60 -19.17 3.67 6.54
N MET A 61 -19.14 4.99 6.50
CA MET A 61 -17.94 5.75 6.18
C MET A 61 -17.03 5.88 7.41
N ALA A 62 -15.73 5.78 7.19
CA ALA A 62 -14.70 6.21 8.13
C ALA A 62 -13.60 6.99 7.41
N THR A 63 -12.93 7.88 8.12
CA THR A 63 -11.79 8.64 7.59
C THR A 63 -10.57 8.48 8.47
N ALA A 64 -9.38 8.59 7.89
CA ALA A 64 -8.12 8.62 8.63
C ALA A 64 -7.07 9.42 7.85
N ASP A 65 -6.23 10.16 8.56
CA ASP A 65 -4.97 10.67 8.03
C ASP A 65 -3.90 9.61 8.28
N TYR A 66 -3.38 9.01 7.21
CA TYR A 66 -2.43 7.91 7.29
C TYR A 66 -1.33 8.07 6.24
N HIS A 67 -0.08 8.10 6.71
CA HIS A 67 1.15 8.21 5.92
C HIS A 67 1.14 9.32 4.87
N GLY A 68 0.69 10.50 5.30
CA GLY A 68 0.67 11.71 4.47
C GLY A 68 -0.53 11.82 3.53
N ARG A 69 -1.50 10.91 3.62
CA ARG A 69 -2.74 10.95 2.83
C ARG A 69 -3.97 10.91 3.73
N LYS A 70 -5.00 11.66 3.32
CA LYS A 70 -6.33 11.55 3.89
C LYS A 70 -7.13 10.50 3.13
N TRP A 71 -7.57 9.49 3.86
CA TRP A 71 -8.32 8.36 3.33
C TRP A 71 -9.78 8.43 3.76
N THR A 72 -10.66 8.08 2.82
CA THR A 72 -12.06 7.76 3.08
C THR A 72 -12.26 6.28 2.79
N ALA A 73 -12.69 5.52 3.79
CA ALA A 73 -13.00 4.10 3.69
C ALA A 73 -14.51 3.86 3.89
N TRP A 74 -15.05 2.88 3.17
CA TRP A 74 -16.40 2.37 3.34
C TRP A 74 -16.31 0.91 3.80
N PHE A 75 -16.77 0.64 5.02
CA PHE A 75 -16.69 -0.68 5.64
C PHE A 75 -18.08 -1.21 5.96
N SER A 76 -18.29 -2.52 5.84
CA SER A 76 -19.57 -3.14 6.17
C SER A 76 -19.52 -3.93 7.49
N PRO A 77 -20.28 -3.52 8.53
CA PRO A 77 -20.43 -4.29 9.77
C PRO A 77 -21.10 -5.65 9.57
N GLU A 78 -21.83 -5.85 8.46
CA GLU A 78 -22.47 -7.12 8.10
C GLU A 78 -21.45 -8.24 7.86
N ILE A 79 -20.22 -7.88 7.51
CA ILE A 79 -19.09 -8.79 7.35
C ILE A 79 -18.13 -8.50 8.52
N PRO A 80 -18.22 -9.22 9.65
CA PRO A 80 -17.49 -8.90 10.88
C PRO A 80 -16.02 -9.33 10.83
N VAL A 81 -15.33 -8.94 9.76
CA VAL A 81 -13.90 -9.16 9.50
C VAL A 81 -13.22 -7.79 9.50
N GLN A 82 -12.39 -7.51 10.49
CA GLN A 82 -11.72 -6.21 10.66
C GLN A 82 -10.50 -6.07 9.74
N ASP A 83 -10.71 -6.18 8.43
CA ASP A 83 -9.68 -6.18 7.39
C ASP A 83 -10.06 -5.25 6.23
N GLY A 84 -9.16 -5.11 5.28
CA GLY A 84 -9.30 -4.24 4.12
C GLY A 84 -8.13 -4.34 3.15
N PRO A 85 -8.19 -3.62 2.02
CA PRO A 85 -7.11 -3.60 1.05
C PRO A 85 -5.86 -2.92 1.62
N TRP A 86 -4.70 -3.24 1.03
CA TRP A 86 -3.41 -2.69 1.44
C TRP A 86 -3.16 -2.90 2.96
N LYS A 87 -2.86 -1.84 3.70
CA LYS A 87 -2.57 -1.85 5.14
C LYS A 87 -3.82 -1.65 6.00
N PHE A 88 -4.97 -1.33 5.40
CA PHE A 88 -6.16 -0.93 6.16
C PHE A 88 -6.74 -2.09 6.97
N CYS A 89 -6.99 -1.85 8.24
CA CYS A 89 -7.61 -2.78 9.19
C CYS A 89 -8.16 -2.00 10.39
N GLY A 90 -8.82 -2.68 11.32
CA GLY A 90 -9.22 -2.10 12.61
C GLY A 90 -10.61 -1.45 12.66
N LEU A 91 -11.30 -1.30 11.52
CA LEU A 91 -12.72 -0.93 11.49
C LEU A 91 -13.59 -2.14 11.90
N PRO A 92 -14.77 -1.93 12.53
CA PRO A 92 -15.65 -3.01 12.97
C PRO A 92 -16.47 -3.60 11.79
N GLY A 93 -15.77 -4.05 10.76
CA GLY A 93 -16.33 -4.64 9.54
C GLY A 93 -15.33 -4.61 8.39
N LEU A 94 -15.64 -5.31 7.30
CA LEU A 94 -14.74 -5.43 6.15
C LEU A 94 -14.77 -4.14 5.32
N ILE A 95 -13.60 -3.57 5.02
CA ILE A 95 -13.47 -2.41 4.14
C ILE A 95 -13.66 -2.87 2.69
N LEU A 96 -14.73 -2.40 2.05
CA LEU A 96 -15.07 -2.73 0.66
C LEU A 96 -14.61 -1.66 -0.33
N GLU A 97 -14.46 -0.41 0.12
CA GLU A 97 -13.84 0.64 -0.67
C GLU A 97 -12.92 1.50 0.20
N ALA A 98 -11.83 2.00 -0.40
CA ALA A 98 -11.01 3.04 0.19
C ALA A 98 -10.45 3.94 -0.91
N ALA A 99 -10.51 5.24 -0.73
CA ALA A 99 -9.96 6.21 -1.68
C ALA A 99 -9.28 7.35 -0.95
N GLU A 100 -8.19 7.85 -1.52
CA GLU A 100 -7.55 9.07 -1.03
C GLU A 100 -8.14 10.31 -1.72
N GLU A 101 -8.06 11.46 -1.04
CA GLU A 101 -8.76 12.70 -1.40
C GLU A 101 -8.42 13.23 -2.81
N ASN A 102 -7.20 13.00 -3.31
CA ASN A 102 -6.77 13.50 -4.62
C ASN A 102 -7.12 12.57 -5.79
N GLY A 103 -7.70 11.39 -5.53
CA GLY A 103 -8.16 10.45 -6.55
C GLY A 103 -7.07 9.66 -7.29
N HIS A 104 -5.81 9.77 -6.87
CA HIS A 104 -4.66 9.00 -7.39
C HIS A 104 -4.74 7.52 -7.00
N HIS A 105 -5.28 7.21 -5.82
CA HIS A 105 -5.41 5.83 -5.34
C HIS A 105 -6.83 5.52 -4.88
N ARG A 106 -7.32 4.37 -5.35
CA ARG A 106 -8.64 3.84 -4.99
C ARG A 106 -8.59 2.32 -4.98
N PHE A 107 -9.18 1.74 -3.95
CA PHE A 107 -9.51 0.34 -3.83
C PHE A 107 -11.02 0.19 -3.85
N THR A 108 -11.51 -0.76 -4.63
CA THR A 108 -12.93 -1.10 -4.72
C THR A 108 -13.04 -2.60 -4.85
N ALA A 109 -13.79 -3.23 -3.95
CA ALA A 109 -14.08 -4.65 -4.02
C ALA A 109 -14.96 -4.93 -5.24
N ASP A 110 -14.57 -5.92 -6.04
CA ASP A 110 -15.30 -6.37 -7.23
C ASP A 110 -16.15 -7.61 -6.95
N GLY A 111 -15.80 -8.39 -5.92
CA GLY A 111 -16.53 -9.57 -5.49
C GLY A 111 -16.05 -10.08 -4.14
N ILE A 112 -16.86 -10.94 -3.50
CA ILE A 112 -16.54 -11.60 -2.24
C ILE A 112 -16.90 -13.07 -2.38
N GLU A 113 -15.92 -13.93 -2.14
CA GLU A 113 -16.06 -15.37 -2.27
C GLU A 113 -15.43 -16.06 -1.06
N GLN A 114 -16.11 -17.10 -0.56
CA GLN A 114 -15.52 -17.95 0.47
C GLN A 114 -14.53 -18.92 -0.19
N SER A 115 -13.31 -18.98 0.36
CA SER A 115 -12.29 -19.92 -0.08
C SER A 115 -11.85 -20.83 1.05
N SER A 116 -11.53 -22.08 0.72
CA SER A 116 -10.86 -23.04 1.62
C SER A 116 -9.33 -23.01 1.44
N GLN A 117 -8.83 -22.22 0.49
CA GLN A 117 -7.40 -22.07 0.26
C GLN A 117 -6.75 -21.36 1.44
N SER A 118 -5.69 -21.96 1.98
CA SER A 118 -4.89 -21.32 3.02
C SER A 118 -4.11 -20.13 2.44
N ILE A 119 -4.07 -19.04 3.20
CA ILE A 119 -3.18 -17.92 2.92
C ILE A 119 -1.80 -18.31 3.47
N TYR A 120 -0.81 -18.39 2.59
CA TYR A 120 0.55 -18.70 2.97
C TYR A 120 1.36 -17.42 3.18
N PRO A 121 2.31 -17.41 4.14
CA PRO A 121 3.22 -16.29 4.30
C PRO A 121 4.15 -16.19 3.08
N ILE A 122 4.80 -15.03 2.94
CA ILE A 122 5.82 -14.82 1.92
C ILE A 122 7.04 -15.67 2.29
N TYR A 123 7.29 -16.70 1.50
CA TYR A 123 8.49 -17.52 1.60
C TYR A 123 9.60 -16.91 0.75
N ASN A 124 10.12 -15.74 1.13
CA ASN A 124 11.32 -15.22 0.50
C ASN A 124 12.30 -14.70 1.56
N LYS A 125 13.55 -15.16 1.47
CA LYS A 125 14.62 -14.87 2.44
C LYS A 125 15.46 -13.65 2.06
N ASP A 126 15.20 -13.05 0.91
CA ASP A 126 16.04 -12.00 0.36
C ASP A 126 15.58 -10.57 0.74
N TYR A 127 14.60 -10.45 1.65
CA TYR A 127 14.16 -9.16 2.19
C TYR A 127 14.95 -8.79 3.45
N GLU A 128 15.52 -7.58 3.47
CA GLU A 128 16.23 -7.04 4.63
C GLU A 128 15.33 -6.11 5.45
N LYS A 129 15.42 -6.18 6.79
CA LYS A 129 14.66 -5.28 7.66
C LYS A 129 15.22 -3.88 7.58
N MET A 130 14.36 -2.88 7.36
CA MET A 130 14.77 -1.47 7.29
C MET A 130 13.69 -0.52 7.81
N GLY A 131 13.99 0.77 7.89
CA GLY A 131 13.02 1.79 8.27
C GLY A 131 12.05 2.10 7.12
N ARG A 132 10.76 2.27 7.41
CA ARG A 132 9.72 2.61 6.43
C ARG A 132 10.11 3.80 5.55
N LEU A 133 10.44 4.92 6.19
CA LEU A 133 10.76 6.15 5.47
C LEU A 133 12.05 6.01 4.66
N ASP A 134 13.06 5.29 5.18
CA ASP A 134 14.30 5.04 4.45
C ASP A 134 14.06 4.19 3.19
N MET A 135 13.24 3.15 3.31
CA MET A 135 12.83 2.31 2.18
C MET A 135 12.10 3.11 1.10
N LEU A 136 11.13 3.95 1.49
CA LEU A 136 10.39 4.81 0.56
C LEU A 136 11.29 5.86 -0.10
N ARG A 137 12.20 6.47 0.65
CA ARG A 137 13.18 7.45 0.13
C ARG A 137 14.16 6.80 -0.84
N ASN A 138 14.68 5.62 -0.53
CA ASN A 138 15.57 4.89 -1.42
C ASN A 138 14.86 4.47 -2.72
N LEU A 139 13.61 3.98 -2.62
CA LEU A 139 12.80 3.66 -3.79
C LEU A 139 12.49 4.90 -4.64
N ARG A 140 12.16 6.04 -4.02
CA ARG A 140 11.95 7.30 -4.73
C ARG A 140 13.23 7.75 -5.45
N ASN A 141 14.36 7.77 -4.74
CA ASN A 141 15.64 8.13 -5.32
C ASN A 141 16.00 7.23 -6.50
N PHE A 142 15.73 5.92 -6.39
CA PHE A 142 15.93 4.98 -7.48
C PHE A 142 15.01 5.25 -8.68
N ARG A 143 13.71 5.50 -8.47
CA ARG A 143 12.78 5.82 -9.58
C ARG A 143 13.16 7.09 -10.31
N ASP A 144 13.57 8.12 -9.58
CA ASP A 144 13.89 9.43 -10.14
C ASP A 144 15.27 9.48 -10.80
N ASN A 145 16.21 8.60 -10.40
CA ASN A 145 17.60 8.61 -10.84
C ASN A 145 18.10 7.23 -11.35
N ASN A 146 17.20 6.40 -11.88
CA ASN A 146 17.48 4.99 -12.21
C ASN A 146 18.69 4.82 -13.14
N ASN A 147 18.74 5.59 -14.24
CA ASN A 147 19.83 5.50 -15.23
C ASN A 147 21.15 5.95 -14.62
N SER A 148 21.15 7.05 -13.86
CA SER A 148 22.35 7.52 -13.16
C SER A 148 22.88 6.49 -12.16
N ILE A 149 21.99 5.84 -11.42
CA ILE A 149 22.34 4.80 -10.44
C ILE A 149 22.87 3.54 -11.13
N ILE A 150 22.23 3.06 -12.20
CA ILE A 150 22.71 1.91 -12.99
C ILE A 150 24.08 2.20 -13.64
N LYS A 151 24.24 3.40 -14.19
CA LYS A 151 25.51 3.82 -14.78
C LYS A 151 26.63 3.82 -13.75
N ALA A 152 26.38 4.37 -12.57
CA ALA A 152 27.35 4.37 -11.48
C ALA A 152 27.67 2.95 -11.00
N SER A 153 26.66 2.10 -10.79
CA SER A 153 26.84 0.74 -10.26
C SER A 153 27.55 -0.20 -11.23
N THR A 154 27.44 0.04 -12.54
CA THR A 154 28.09 -0.75 -13.59
C THR A 154 29.45 -0.19 -14.03
N GLY A 155 29.96 0.85 -13.36
CA GLY A 155 31.20 1.52 -13.76
C GLY A 155 31.11 2.17 -15.15
N GLY A 156 29.91 2.54 -15.59
CA GLY A 156 29.64 3.14 -16.90
C GLY A 156 29.39 2.15 -18.04
N MET A 157 29.33 0.84 -17.76
CA MET A 157 29.08 -0.17 -18.80
C MET A 157 27.64 -0.12 -19.35
N LEU A 158 26.66 0.22 -18.51
CA LEU A 158 25.28 0.46 -18.92
C LEU A 158 24.97 1.96 -18.79
N ASP A 159 24.58 2.59 -19.90
CA ASP A 159 24.13 3.98 -19.94
C ASP A 159 22.92 4.09 -20.87
N PHE A 160 21.76 4.38 -20.29
CA PHE A 160 20.49 4.52 -21.01
C PHE A 160 20.16 5.98 -21.33
N GLY A 161 21.12 6.89 -21.18
CA GLY A 161 20.92 8.33 -21.35
C GLY A 161 20.46 9.02 -20.06
N PRO A 162 19.94 10.26 -20.16
CA PRO A 162 19.49 11.00 -18.99
C PRO A 162 18.33 10.30 -18.29
N ASP A 163 18.19 10.54 -16.99
CA ASP A 163 17.02 10.11 -16.25
C ASP A 163 15.74 10.76 -16.78
N ALA A 164 14.63 10.05 -16.63
CA ALA A 164 13.32 10.61 -16.94
C ALA A 164 13.03 11.81 -16.02
N PRO A 165 12.24 12.80 -16.49
CA PRO A 165 11.79 13.87 -15.61
C PRO A 165 11.08 13.32 -14.37
N VAL A 166 11.32 13.94 -13.21
CA VAL A 166 10.67 13.56 -11.95
C VAL A 166 9.15 13.59 -12.14
N GLN A 167 8.50 12.46 -11.82
CA GLN A 167 7.06 12.34 -11.94
C GLN A 167 6.38 13.00 -10.73
N THR A 168 5.68 14.11 -10.96
CA THR A 168 5.00 14.89 -9.91
C THR A 168 3.50 14.65 -9.86
N GLU A 169 2.92 14.10 -10.92
CA GLU A 169 1.48 13.87 -11.05
C GLU A 169 1.00 12.70 -10.18
N TYR A 170 1.79 11.62 -10.10
CA TYR A 170 1.46 10.43 -9.32
C TYR A 170 2.60 10.11 -8.34
N ASP A 171 2.23 9.80 -7.10
CA ASP A 171 3.16 9.43 -6.03
C ASP A 171 2.82 8.02 -5.50
N PHE A 172 3.59 7.51 -4.55
CA PHE A 172 3.32 6.25 -3.88
C PHE A 172 2.03 6.34 -3.05
N LEU A 173 1.57 5.18 -2.56
CA LEU A 173 0.46 5.09 -1.61
C LEU A 173 0.72 5.91 -0.33
N GLU A 174 1.98 6.20 -0.03
CA GLU A 174 2.46 6.97 1.12
C GLU A 174 3.22 8.20 0.64
N THR A 175 3.12 9.33 1.34
CA THR A 175 3.72 10.62 0.94
C THR A 175 4.47 11.32 2.07
N ASP A 176 4.44 10.77 3.30
CA ASP A 176 5.14 11.26 4.49
C ASP A 176 6.66 11.01 4.48
N TYR A 177 7.16 10.32 3.44
CA TYR A 177 8.59 10.07 3.25
C TYR A 177 9.37 11.27 2.72
N ARG A 178 8.67 12.29 2.21
CA ARG A 178 9.26 13.48 1.59
C ARG A 178 10.01 14.36 2.60
#